data_AF-X1NAL0-F1
#
_entry.id   AF-X1NAL0-F1
#
_cell.length_a   1.000
_cell.length_b   1.000
_cell.length_c   1.000
_cell.angle_alpha   90.00
_cell.angle_beta   90.00
_cell.angle_gamma   90.00
#
_symmetry.space_group_name_H-M   'P 1'
#
loop_
_entity.id
_entity.type
_entity.pdbx_description
1 polymer ?
#
loop_
_entity_poly.entity_id
_entity_poly.type
_entity_poly.pdbx_seq_one_letter_code
_entity_poly.pdbx_strand_id
1 'polypeptide(L)' 'MAEPELAAQIAEAEKAIVIAEAEIKKAKDAGVDVTDLEKELEDQKEALRKLKEAYA' A
#
# COMPACT_ATOMS: atom_id res chain seq x y z
N MET A 1 -1.56 17.34 19.11
CA MET A 1 -2.52 17.37 17.99
C MET A 1 -2.02 16.57 16.77
N ALA A 2 -1.25 15.50 16.97
CA ALA A 2 -0.64 14.73 15.87
C ALA A 2 -1.52 13.58 15.34
N GLU A 3 -2.52 13.15 16.13
CA GLU A 3 -3.36 11.99 15.82
C GLU A 3 -4.23 12.13 14.55
N PRO A 4 -4.89 13.27 14.23
CA PRO A 4 -5.72 13.35 13.03
C PRO A 4 -4.93 13.42 11.73
N GLU A 5 -3.73 14.02 11.74
CA GLU A 5 -2.87 14.09 10.56
C GLU A 5 -2.24 12.72 10.25
N LEU A 6 -1.85 11.98 11.28
CA LEU A 6 -1.33 10.62 11.12
C LEU A 6 -2.40 9.63 10.65
N ALA A 7 -3.61 9.72 11.20
CA ALA A 7 -4.73 8.90 10.73
C ALA A 7 -5.07 9.19 9.25
N ALA A 8 -4.98 10.46 8.82
CA ALA A 8 -5.14 10.83 7.43
C ALA A 8 -4.05 10.25 6.53
N GLN A 9 -2.78 10.28 6.98
CA GLN A 9 -1.66 9.68 6.25
C GLN A 9 -1.78 8.15 6.14
N ILE A 10 -2.23 7.48 7.20
CA ILE A 10 -2.49 6.03 7.16
C ILE A 10 -3.60 5.73 6.14
N ALA A 11 -4.70 6.48 6.16
CA ALA A 11 -5.80 6.30 5.21
C ALA A 11 -5.38 6.59 3.75
N GLU A 12 -4.49 7.56 3.54
CA GLU A 12 -3.94 7.86 2.22
C GLU A 12 -3.02 6.73 1.71
N ALA A 13 -2.17 6.19 2.59
CA ALA A 13 -1.33 5.04 2.28
C ALA A 13 -2.16 3.78 1.97
N GLU A 14 -3.26 3.54 2.70
CA GLU A 14 -4.21 2.46 2.37
C GLU A 14 -4.79 2.62 0.97
N LYS A 15 -5.21 3.84 0.60
CA LYS A 15 -5.73 4.12 -0.74
C LYS A 15 -4.68 3.89 -1.82
N ALA A 16 -3.45 4.32 -1.59
CA ALA A 16 -2.34 4.12 -2.52
C ALA A 16 -2.08 2.62 -2.77
N ILE A 17 -2.11 1.80 -1.72
CA ILE A 17 -1.95 0.33 -1.82
C ILE A 17 -3.08 -0.28 -2.66
N VAL A 18 -4.34 0.11 -2.42
CA VAL A 18 -5.49 -0.42 -3.20
C VAL A 18 -5.39 -0.03 -4.67
N ILE A 19 -4.95 1.19 -4.97
CA ILE A 19 -4.71 1.64 -6.35
C ILE A 19 -3.58 0.82 -6.98
N ALA A 20 -2.46 0.65 -6.28
CA ALA A 20 -1.32 -0.14 -6.75
C ALA A 20 -1.72 -1.60 -7.02
N GLU A 21 -2.52 -2.23 -6.17
CA GLU A 21 -3.09 -3.57 -6.42
C GLU A 21 -3.90 -3.63 -7.72
N ALA A 22 -4.75 -2.63 -7.95
CA ALA A 22 -5.58 -2.59 -9.15
C ALA A 22 -4.74 -2.41 -10.42
N GLU A 23 -3.72 -1.55 -10.37
CA GLU A 23 -2.81 -1.31 -11.50
C GLU A 23 -1.90 -2.51 -11.78
N ILE A 24 -1.36 -3.15 -10.73
CA ILE A 24 -0.58 -4.39 -10.85
C ILE A 24 -1.44 -5.49 -11.47
N LYS A 25 -2.70 -5.63 -11.05
CA LYS A 25 -3.61 -6.60 -11.65
C LYS A 25 -3.84 -6.33 -13.15
N LYS A 26 -4.09 -5.07 -13.53
CA LYS A 26 -4.24 -4.69 -14.94
C LYS A 26 -2.98 -4.98 -15.75
N ALA A 27 -1.81 -4.69 -15.20
CA ALA A 27 -0.52 -4.96 -15.84
C ALA A 27 -0.29 -6.47 -16.02
N LYS A 28 -0.61 -7.28 -15.00
CA LYS A 28 -0.57 -8.74 -15.06
C LYS A 28 -1.53 -9.30 -16.11
N ASP A 29 -2.76 -8.78 -16.16
CA ASP A 29 -3.77 -9.15 -17.17
C ASP A 29 -3.33 -8.76 -18.60
N ALA A 30 -2.51 -7.70 -18.72
CA ALA A 30 -1.88 -7.29 -19.98
C ALA A 30 -0.63 -8.11 -20.33
N GLY A 31 -0.23 -9.08 -19.51
CA GLY A 31 0.95 -9.92 -19.73
C GLY A 31 2.28 -9.25 -19.37
N VAL A 32 2.25 -8.15 -18.62
CA VAL A 32 3.45 -7.51 -18.09
C VAL A 32 3.94 -8.32 -16.89
N ASP A 33 5.25 -8.53 -16.80
CA ASP A 33 5.85 -9.10 -15.59
C ASP A 33 5.80 -8.07 -14.46
N VAL A 34 5.03 -8.39 -13.43
CA VAL A 34 4.80 -7.55 -12.26
C VAL A 34 5.43 -8.12 -11.00
N THR A 35 6.30 -9.13 -11.12
CA THR A 35 6.86 -9.85 -9.95
C THR A 35 7.55 -8.92 -8.96
N ASP A 36 8.31 -7.95 -9.45
CA ASP A 36 9.00 -6.97 -8.58
C ASP A 36 8.01 -5.97 -7.97
N LEU A 37 6.98 -5.56 -8.71
CA LEU A 37 5.93 -4.67 -8.21
C LEU A 37 5.06 -5.35 -7.15
N GLU A 38 4.77 -6.64 -7.30
CA GLU A 38 4.05 -7.44 -6.30
C GLU A 38 4.84 -7.53 -4.99
N LYS A 39 6.16 -7.71 -5.06
CA LYS A 39 7.03 -7.70 -3.88
C LYS A 39 7.07 -6.33 -3.20
N GLU A 40 7.28 -5.26 -3.98
CA GLU A 40 7.34 -3.90 -3.44
C GLU A 40 6.01 -3.49 -2.79
N LEU A 41 4.89 -3.90 -3.38
CA LEU A 41 3.57 -3.72 -2.79
C LEU A 41 3.41 -4.48 -1.46
N GLU A 42 3.93 -5.70 -1.37
CA GLU A 42 3.91 -6.48 -0.13
C GLU A 42 4.73 -5.82 0.97
N ASP A 43 5.93 -5.32 0.64
CA ASP A 43 6.78 -4.55 1.56
C ASP A 43 6.06 -3.28 2.06
N GLN A 44 5.37 -2.55 1.17
CA GLN A 44 4.59 -1.36 1.56
C GLN A 44 3.39 -1.70 2.45
N LYS A 45 2.70 -2.82 2.20
CA LYS A 45 1.63 -3.32 3.08
C LYS A 45 2.17 -3.67 4.47
N GLU A 46 3.32 -4.31 4.55
CA GLU A 46 3.95 -4.64 5.83
C GLU A 46 4.38 -3.38 6.57
N ALA A 47 4.98 -2.41 5.88
CA ALA A 47 5.34 -1.12 6.46
C ALA A 47 4.12 -0.37 7.00
N LEU A 48 3.02 -0.32 6.24
CA LEU A 48 1.77 0.29 6.69
C LEU A 48 1.16 -0.44 7.88
N ARG A 49 1.25 -1.78 7.91
CA ARG A 49 0.79 -2.56 9.06
C ARG A 49 1.59 -2.22 10.31
N LYS A 50 2.93 -2.20 10.23
CA LYS A 50 3.80 -1.81 11.36
C LYS A 50 3.50 -0.38 11.82
N LEU A 51 3.23 0.53 10.88
CA LEU A 51 2.82 1.89 11.18
C LEU A 51 1.47 1.90 11.90
N LYS A 52 0.49 1.09 11.51
CA LYS A 52 -0.77 0.99 12.27
C LYS A 52 -0.56 0.40 13.66
N GLU A 53 0.22 -0.66 13.78
CA GLU A 53 0.49 -1.34 15.07
C GLU A 53 1.28 -0.46 16.05
N ALA A 54 2.18 0.40 15.56
CA ALA A 54 2.93 1.34 16.40
C ALA A 54 2.07 2.50 16.94
N TYR A 55 0.89 2.73 16.36
CA TYR A 55 0.02 3.86 16.68
C TYR A 55 -1.42 3.44 17.05
N ALA A 56 -1.68 2.12 17.18
CA ALA A 56 -2.93 1.54 17.68
C ALA A 56 -2.93 1.45 19.21
#